data_AF-A0A4V1GD85-F1
#
_entry.id   AF-A0A4V1GD85-F1
#
_cell.length_a   1.000
_cell.length_b   1.000
_cell.length_c   1.000
_cell.angle_alpha   90.00
_cell.angle_beta   90.00
_cell.angle_gamma   90.00
#
_symmetry.space_group_name_H-M   'P 1'
#
loop_
_entity.id
_entity.type
_entity.pdbx_description
1 polymer ?
#
loop_
_entity_poly.entity_id
_entity_poly.type
_entity_poly.pdbx_seq_one_letter_code
_entity_poly.pdbx_strand_id
1 'polypeptide(L)'
;MSIFHYISVFVPVTLAFIVPYVLRYHGFTDEKKYRWLLYLACVLFFISWYLPSPLIEGRDTSFTTHFVGGGLFTGLVWVYLVLAIRWRAHWLVMAFSVFALVSALGCVNELAELLMVKVGLARITLDDTNWDILANTLGAAVVWLGWVVANLAAKKGRRAHDPRH
;
A
#
# COMPACT_ATOMS: atom_id res chain seq x y z
N MET A 1 11.54 -14.89 -14.51
CA MET A 1 10.38 -15.66 -14.00
C MET A 1 10.57 -16.14 -12.57
N SER A 2 11.67 -16.80 -12.17
CA SER A 2 11.81 -17.27 -10.78
C SER A 2 11.87 -16.12 -9.74
N ILE A 3 12.59 -15.03 -10.04
CA ILE A 3 12.80 -13.94 -9.07
C ILE A 3 11.51 -13.17 -8.72
N PHE A 4 10.60 -13.00 -9.68
CA PHE A 4 9.33 -12.32 -9.45
C PHE A 4 8.38 -13.12 -8.54
N HIS A 5 8.38 -14.45 -8.64
CA HIS A 5 7.64 -15.31 -7.71
C HIS A 5 8.25 -15.28 -6.30
N TYR A 6 9.57 -15.17 -6.20
CA TYR A 6 10.21 -14.99 -4.89
C TYR A 6 9.81 -13.64 -4.28
N ILE A 7 9.82 -12.54 -5.05
CA ILE A 7 9.42 -11.21 -4.56
C ILE A 7 7.94 -11.22 -4.15
N SER A 8 7.06 -11.79 -4.97
CA SER A 8 5.60 -11.81 -4.73
C SER A 8 5.23 -12.52 -3.43
N VAL A 9 6.04 -13.46 -2.94
CA VAL A 9 5.83 -14.17 -1.68
C VAL A 9 6.68 -13.61 -0.54
N PHE A 10 7.95 -13.35 -0.78
CA PHE A 10 8.91 -12.97 0.26
C PHE A 10 8.57 -11.61 0.89
N VAL A 11 8.22 -10.60 0.08
CA VAL A 11 7.85 -9.27 0.56
C VAL A 11 6.63 -9.31 1.49
N PRO A 12 5.47 -9.86 1.08
CA PRO A 12 4.29 -9.89 1.97
C PRO A 12 4.51 -10.77 3.20
N VAL A 13 5.20 -11.91 3.07
CA VAL A 13 5.52 -12.77 4.23
C VAL A 13 6.37 -12.00 5.23
N THR A 14 7.43 -11.35 4.78
CA THR A 14 8.34 -10.56 5.63
C THR A 14 7.57 -9.46 6.35
N LEU A 15 6.72 -8.71 5.65
CA LEU A 15 5.93 -7.64 6.26
C LEU A 15 4.88 -8.15 7.24
N ALA A 16 4.23 -9.29 6.95
CA ALA A 16 3.26 -9.92 7.84
C ALA A 16 3.86 -10.32 9.20
N PHE A 17 5.17 -10.57 9.26
CA PHE A 17 5.89 -10.88 10.51
C PHE A 17 6.54 -9.65 11.15
N ILE A 18 7.29 -8.86 10.36
CA ILE A 18 8.10 -7.75 10.89
C ILE A 18 7.22 -6.61 11.38
N VAL A 19 6.22 -6.17 10.62
CA VAL A 19 5.43 -4.99 10.98
C VAL A 19 4.71 -5.20 12.32
N PRO A 20 4.01 -6.32 12.55
CA PRO A 20 3.37 -6.54 13.85
C PRO A 20 4.37 -6.79 14.98
N TYR A 21 5.52 -7.40 14.71
CA TYR A 21 6.59 -7.56 15.69
C TYR A 21 7.09 -6.20 16.20
N VAL A 22 7.43 -5.29 15.29
CA VAL A 22 7.89 -3.93 15.62
C VAL A 22 6.82 -3.15 16.38
N LEU A 23 5.55 -3.20 15.94
CA LEU A 23 4.46 -2.52 16.63
C LEU A 23 4.30 -3.02 18.07
N ARG A 24 4.36 -4.34 18.29
CA ARG A 24 4.30 -4.93 19.64
C ARG A 24 5.50 -4.56 20.49
N TYR A 25 6.69 -4.56 19.90
CA TYR A 25 7.93 -4.17 20.59
C TYR A 25 7.84 -2.74 21.14
N HIS A 26 7.17 -1.84 20.40
CA HIS A 26 6.90 -0.46 20.83
C HIS A 26 5.62 -0.28 21.66
N GLY A 27 4.97 -1.36 22.09
CA GLY A 27 3.80 -1.31 22.97
C GLY A 27 2.45 -1.09 22.28
N PHE A 28 2.39 -1.10 20.94
CA PHE A 28 1.14 -0.96 20.19
C PHE A 28 0.39 -2.29 20.09
N THR A 29 -0.38 -2.63 21.13
CA THR A 29 -1.10 -3.92 21.22
C THR A 29 -2.38 -3.97 20.38
N ASP A 30 -2.94 -2.83 19.98
CA ASP A 30 -4.15 -2.76 19.16
C ASP A 30 -3.96 -3.29 17.74
N GLU A 31 -2.71 -3.47 17.30
CA GLU A 31 -2.39 -4.04 15.99
C GLU A 31 -3.14 -5.34 15.73
N LYS A 32 -3.32 -6.20 16.76
CA LYS A 32 -4.01 -7.50 16.63
C LYS A 32 -5.43 -7.34 16.09
N LYS A 33 -6.13 -6.28 16.49
CA LYS A 33 -7.51 -5.98 16.06
C LYS A 33 -7.57 -5.60 14.58
N TYR A 34 -6.54 -4.93 14.09
CA TYR A 34 -6.49 -4.37 12.74
C TYR A 34 -5.65 -5.20 11.77
N ARG A 35 -4.99 -6.27 12.25
CA ARG A 35 -4.07 -7.13 11.49
C ARG A 35 -4.65 -7.70 10.21
N TRP A 36 -5.97 -7.90 10.15
CA TRP A 36 -6.63 -8.35 8.92
C TRP A 36 -6.39 -7.39 7.74
N LEU A 37 -6.23 -6.08 7.99
CA LEU A 37 -5.89 -5.10 6.95
C LEU A 37 -4.51 -5.35 6.36
N LEU A 38 -3.53 -5.68 7.21
CA LEU A 38 -2.19 -6.04 6.77
C LEU A 38 -2.22 -7.32 5.94
N TYR A 39 -2.99 -8.33 6.35
CA TYR A 39 -3.13 -9.57 5.58
C TYR A 39 -3.82 -9.33 4.24
N LEU A 40 -4.88 -8.52 4.21
CA LEU A 40 -5.51 -8.12 2.96
C LEU A 40 -4.53 -7.40 2.04
N ALA A 41 -3.73 -6.47 2.56
CA ALA A 41 -2.68 -5.81 1.81
C ALA A 41 -1.69 -6.84 1.23
N CYS A 42 -1.19 -7.76 2.06
CA CYS A 42 -0.25 -8.81 1.64
C CYS A 42 -0.82 -9.70 0.53
N VAL A 43 -2.10 -10.06 0.61
CA VAL A 43 -2.79 -10.84 -0.43
C VAL A 43 -2.94 -10.03 -1.72
N LEU A 44 -3.31 -8.75 -1.63
CA LEU A 44 -3.38 -7.87 -2.81
C LEU A 44 -2.01 -7.71 -3.48
N PHE A 45 -0.95 -7.54 -2.70
CA PHE A 45 0.42 -7.52 -3.21
C PHE A 45 0.74 -8.81 -3.95
N PHE A 46 0.48 -9.97 -3.35
CA PHE A 46 0.73 -11.25 -4.02
C PHE A 46 -0.04 -11.37 -5.34
N ILE A 47 -1.35 -11.09 -5.33
CA ILE A 47 -2.21 -11.22 -6.51
C ILE A 47 -1.80 -10.27 -7.62
N SER A 48 -1.35 -9.05 -7.30
CA SER A 48 -1.01 -8.04 -8.30
C SER A 48 0.05 -8.50 -9.30
N TRP A 49 0.98 -9.36 -8.88
CA TRP A 49 2.02 -9.94 -9.74
C TRP A 49 1.49 -10.87 -10.83
N TYR A 50 0.24 -11.30 -10.73
CA TYR A 50 -0.39 -12.24 -11.66
C TYR A 50 -1.55 -11.59 -12.43
N LEU A 51 -1.84 -10.31 -12.17
CA LEU A 51 -2.86 -9.58 -12.89
C LEU A 51 -2.28 -9.04 -14.22
N PRO A 52 -3.06 -9.12 -15.31
CA PRO A 52 -2.63 -8.49 -16.56
C PRO A 52 -2.58 -6.97 -16.39
N SER A 53 -1.54 -6.35 -16.94
CA SER A 53 -1.46 -4.90 -17.06
C SER A 53 -1.90 -4.44 -18.44
N PRO A 54 -2.59 -3.29 -18.56
CA PRO A 54 -2.97 -2.75 -19.84
C PRO A 54 -1.76 -2.23 -20.59
N LEU A 55 -1.80 -2.32 -21.93
CA LEU A 55 -0.88 -1.59 -22.79
C LEU A 55 -1.27 -0.11 -22.78
N ILE A 56 -0.36 0.75 -22.33
CA ILE A 56 -0.57 2.20 -22.33
C ILE A 56 0.33 2.79 -23.42
N GLU A 57 -0.26 3.48 -24.38
CA GLU A 57 0.46 4.04 -25.55
C GLU A 57 1.29 2.98 -26.31
N GLY A 58 0.83 1.72 -26.31
CA GLY A 58 1.52 0.60 -26.95
C GLY A 58 2.73 0.04 -26.18
N ARG A 59 2.97 0.51 -24.95
CA ARG A 59 4.05 0.03 -24.06
C ARG A 59 3.53 -0.98 -23.05
N ASP A 60 4.36 -1.96 -22.74
CA ASP A 60 4.09 -2.98 -21.73
C ASP A 60 4.39 -2.42 -20.34
N THR A 61 3.41 -1.68 -19.80
CA THR A 61 3.52 -1.05 -18.48
C THR A 61 3.15 -2.04 -17.39
N SER A 62 3.81 -1.96 -16.22
CA SER A 62 3.42 -2.75 -15.04
C SER A 62 2.28 -2.10 -14.24
N PHE A 63 1.44 -1.30 -14.91
CA PHE A 63 0.49 -0.38 -14.26
C PHE A 63 -0.44 -1.07 -13.25
N THR A 64 -1.02 -2.23 -13.58
CA THR A 64 -1.91 -2.94 -12.64
C THR A 64 -1.15 -3.42 -11.42
N THR A 65 0.09 -3.89 -11.61
CA THR A 65 0.98 -4.32 -10.52
C THR A 65 1.27 -3.17 -9.57
N HIS A 66 1.63 -1.98 -10.08
CA HIS A 66 1.89 -0.81 -9.24
C HIS A 66 0.62 -0.21 -8.64
N PHE A 67 -0.52 -0.26 -9.34
CA PHE A 67 -1.78 0.23 -8.79
C PHE A 67 -2.24 -0.63 -7.61
N VAL A 68 -2.27 -1.95 -7.78
CA VAL A 68 -2.77 -2.90 -6.77
C VAL A 68 -1.69 -3.21 -5.72
N GLY A 69 -0.54 -3.70 -6.16
CA GLY A 69 0.56 -4.12 -5.29
C GLY A 69 1.41 -2.98 -4.77
N GLY A 70 1.37 -1.82 -5.41
CA GLY A 70 1.99 -0.61 -4.91
C GLY A 70 1.00 0.26 -4.14
N GLY A 71 0.03 0.85 -4.83
CA GLY A 71 -0.90 1.84 -4.30
C GLY A 71 -1.90 1.31 -3.28
N LEU A 72 -2.77 0.36 -3.68
CA LEU A 72 -3.79 -0.20 -2.77
C LEU A 72 -3.13 -0.90 -1.57
N PHE A 73 -2.09 -1.68 -1.83
CA PHE A 73 -1.25 -2.31 -0.81
C PHE A 73 -0.73 -1.28 0.21
N THR A 74 -0.03 -0.25 -0.25
CA THR A 74 0.57 0.77 0.62
C THR A 74 -0.50 1.54 1.38
N GLY A 75 -1.61 1.89 0.72
CA GLY A 75 -2.74 2.54 1.36
C GLY A 75 -3.33 1.73 2.51
N LEU A 76 -3.49 0.41 2.34
CA LEU A 76 -4.00 -0.46 3.40
C LEU A 76 -2.99 -0.65 4.54
N VAL A 77 -1.70 -0.77 4.23
CA VAL A 77 -0.63 -0.77 5.24
C VAL A 77 -0.67 0.54 6.04
N TRP A 78 -0.85 1.68 5.36
CA TRP A 78 -1.00 2.98 6.00
C TRP A 78 -2.21 3.03 6.94
N VAL A 79 -3.40 2.59 6.49
CA VAL A 79 -4.61 2.53 7.34
C VAL A 79 -4.37 1.64 8.56
N TYR A 80 -3.75 0.47 8.36
CA TYR A 80 -3.39 -0.44 9.44
C TYR A 80 -2.49 0.24 10.48
N LEU A 81 -1.43 0.93 10.06
CA LEU A 81 -0.52 1.65 10.95
C LEU A 81 -1.24 2.75 11.74
N VAL A 82 -2.03 3.58 11.05
CA VAL A 82 -2.82 4.66 11.67
C VAL A 82 -3.73 4.12 12.77
N LEU A 83 -4.42 3.01 12.50
CA LEU A 83 -5.33 2.40 13.47
C LEU A 83 -4.57 1.72 14.61
N ALA A 84 -3.47 1.02 14.31
CA ALA A 84 -2.67 0.30 15.30
C ALA A 84 -1.99 1.23 16.30
N ILE A 85 -1.49 2.39 15.86
CA ILE A 85 -0.84 3.38 16.72
C ILE A 85 -1.81 4.45 17.24
N ARG A 86 -3.11 4.32 16.91
CA ARG A 86 -4.18 5.29 17.22
C ARG A 86 -3.85 6.72 16.78
N TRP A 87 -3.17 6.88 15.65
CA TRP A 87 -2.73 8.19 15.20
C TRP A 87 -3.93 9.08 14.84
N ARG A 88 -3.93 10.29 15.37
CA ARG A 88 -4.91 11.34 15.04
C ARG A 88 -4.16 12.62 14.74
N ALA A 89 -4.29 13.10 13.50
CA ALA A 89 -3.73 14.37 13.08
C ALA A 89 -4.74 15.14 12.23
N HIS A 90 -4.39 16.37 11.88
CA HIS A 90 -5.15 17.15 10.90
C HIS A 90 -5.24 16.39 9.57
N TRP A 91 -6.35 16.50 8.86
CA TRP A 91 -6.62 15.71 7.65
C TRP A 91 -5.54 15.91 6.56
N LEU A 92 -4.97 17.11 6.44
CA LEU A 92 -3.85 17.39 5.54
C LEU A 92 -2.58 16.60 5.92
N VAL A 93 -2.27 16.46 7.21
CA VAL A 93 -1.11 15.68 7.67
C VAL A 93 -1.31 14.20 7.34
N MET A 94 -2.53 13.71 7.54
CA MET A 94 -2.89 12.34 7.21
C MET A 94 -2.79 12.08 5.70
N ALA A 95 -3.33 12.98 4.86
CA ALA A 95 -3.22 12.92 3.39
C ALA A 95 -1.77 13.01 2.92
N PHE A 96 -0.99 13.93 3.49
CA PHE A 96 0.44 14.04 3.20
C PHE A 96 1.20 12.77 3.59
N SER A 97 0.88 12.16 4.73
CA SER A 97 1.59 10.97 5.21
C SER A 97 1.36 9.74 4.32
N VAL A 98 0.14 9.54 3.79
CA VAL A 98 -0.10 8.45 2.84
C VAL A 98 0.61 8.73 1.51
N PHE A 99 0.57 9.97 1.03
CA PHE A 99 1.30 10.38 -0.18
C PHE A 99 2.82 10.20 -0.04
N ALA A 100 3.38 10.60 1.10
CA ALA A 100 4.80 10.45 1.40
C ALA A 100 5.21 8.98 1.49
N LEU A 101 4.39 8.12 2.12
CA LEU A 101 4.67 6.69 2.21
C LEU A 101 4.67 6.02 0.84
N VAL A 102 3.68 6.33 0.00
CA VAL A 102 3.54 5.76 -1.34
C VAL A 102 4.66 6.23 -2.26
N SER A 103 5.00 7.52 -2.19
CA SER A 103 6.15 8.07 -2.92
C SER A 103 7.45 7.39 -2.49
N ALA A 104 7.69 7.25 -1.18
CA ALA A 104 8.90 6.62 -0.67
C ALA A 104 9.02 5.15 -1.12
N LEU A 105 7.94 4.37 -1.00
CA LEU A 105 7.94 2.97 -1.44
C LEU A 105 8.03 2.83 -2.96
N GLY A 106 7.40 3.74 -3.71
CA GLY A 106 7.55 3.82 -5.17
C GLY A 106 9.00 4.06 -5.57
N CYS A 107 9.69 5.04 -4.95
CA CYS A 107 11.11 5.27 -5.19
C CYS A 107 11.98 4.06 -4.83
N VAL A 108 11.72 3.39 -3.71
CA VAL A 108 12.44 2.16 -3.32
C VAL A 108 12.23 1.05 -4.35
N ASN A 109 11.02 0.93 -4.89
CA ASN A 109 10.69 -0.07 -5.90
C ASN A 109 11.45 0.19 -7.22
N GLU A 110 11.44 1.42 -7.74
CA GLU A 110 12.22 1.82 -8.91
C GLU A 110 13.72 1.57 -8.73
N LEU A 111 14.27 1.90 -7.56
CA LEU A 111 15.68 1.64 -7.24
C LEU A 111 16.00 0.14 -7.21
N ALA A 112 15.09 -0.68 -6.70
CA ALA A 112 15.25 -2.14 -6.70
C ALA A 112 15.21 -2.70 -8.12
N GLU A 113 14.30 -2.22 -8.96
CA GLU A 113 14.21 -2.61 -10.38
C GLU A 113 15.46 -2.20 -11.17
N LEU A 114 15.92 -0.96 -11.00
CA LEU A 114 17.16 -0.48 -11.59
C LEU A 114 18.35 -1.35 -11.17
N LEU A 115 18.46 -1.68 -9.87
CA LEU A 115 19.51 -2.55 -9.37
C LEU A 115 19.44 -3.93 -10.02
N MET A 116 18.26 -4.57 -10.05
CA MET A 116 18.06 -5.89 -10.65
C MET A 116 18.45 -5.92 -12.14
N VAL A 117 18.13 -4.86 -12.89
CA VAL A 117 18.54 -4.72 -14.30
C VAL A 117 20.06 -4.55 -14.41
N LYS A 118 20.67 -3.68 -13.59
CA LYS A 118 22.12 -3.42 -13.61
C LYS A 118 22.96 -4.64 -13.24
N VAL A 119 22.48 -5.49 -12.33
CA VAL A 119 23.16 -6.73 -11.95
C VAL A 119 22.76 -7.94 -12.81
N GLY A 120 21.92 -7.73 -13.83
CA GLY A 120 21.53 -8.78 -14.79
C GLY A 120 20.53 -9.82 -14.25
N LEU A 121 19.86 -9.54 -13.14
CA LEU A 121 18.88 -10.44 -12.51
C LEU A 121 17.51 -10.42 -13.20
N ALA A 122 17.17 -9.34 -13.90
CA ALA A 122 15.92 -9.20 -14.64
C ALA A 122 16.10 -8.34 -15.91
N ARG A 123 15.24 -8.55 -16.90
CA ARG A 123 15.05 -7.64 -18.04
C ARG A 123 13.69 -6.96 -17.87
N ILE A 124 13.70 -5.72 -17.42
CA ILE A 124 12.51 -4.91 -17.14
C ILE A 124 12.65 -3.61 -17.94
N THR A 125 11.55 -3.12 -18.49
CA THR A 125 11.50 -1.82 -19.18
C THR A 125 11.61 -0.71 -18.13
N LEU A 126 12.60 0.16 -18.24
CA LEU A 126 12.84 1.26 -17.28
C LEU A 126 12.22 2.60 -17.72
N ASP A 127 11.55 2.63 -18.87
CA ASP A 127 11.04 3.87 -19.48
C ASP A 127 9.61 4.21 -19.05
N ASP A 128 9.03 3.43 -18.13
CA ASP A 128 7.62 3.53 -17.70
C ASP A 128 7.43 4.07 -16.26
N THR A 129 8.51 4.51 -15.60
CA THR A 129 8.51 5.05 -14.22
C THR A 129 7.41 6.09 -13.95
N ASN A 130 7.06 6.93 -14.93
CA ASN A 130 5.98 7.92 -14.77
C ASN A 130 4.61 7.26 -14.55
N TRP A 131 4.35 6.17 -15.29
CA TRP A 131 3.12 5.39 -15.17
C TRP A 131 3.09 4.62 -13.85
N ASP A 132 4.23 4.16 -13.38
CA ASP A 132 4.35 3.42 -12.12
C ASP A 132 4.12 4.34 -10.91
N ILE A 133 4.66 5.56 -10.93
CA ILE A 133 4.37 6.60 -9.92
C ILE A 133 2.88 6.97 -9.94
N LEU A 134 2.30 7.14 -11.13
CA LEU A 134 0.87 7.45 -11.26
C LEU A 134 0.00 6.32 -10.69
N ALA A 135 0.28 5.08 -11.06
CA ALA A 135 -0.44 3.89 -10.60
C ALA A 135 -0.38 3.76 -9.08
N ASN A 136 0.81 3.87 -8.50
CA ASN A 136 1.03 3.88 -7.05
C ASN A 136 0.16 4.94 -6.36
N THR A 137 0.22 6.17 -6.87
CA THR A 137 -0.49 7.31 -6.29
C THR A 137 -2.01 7.13 -6.36
N LEU A 138 -2.53 6.67 -7.50
CA LEU A 138 -3.96 6.45 -7.70
C LEU A 138 -4.50 5.33 -6.81
N GLY A 139 -3.79 4.20 -6.70
CA GLY A 139 -4.20 3.10 -5.82
C GLY A 139 -4.26 3.55 -4.37
N ALA A 140 -3.25 4.30 -3.89
CA ALA A 140 -3.26 4.82 -2.53
C ALA A 140 -4.38 5.84 -2.29
N ALA A 141 -4.66 6.70 -3.28
CA ALA A 141 -5.76 7.66 -3.22
C ALA A 141 -7.12 6.98 -3.05
N VAL A 142 -7.36 5.84 -3.71
CA VAL A 142 -8.59 5.04 -3.54
C VAL A 142 -8.76 4.61 -2.09
N VAL A 143 -7.70 4.06 -1.47
CA VAL A 143 -7.77 3.62 -0.07
C VAL A 143 -7.98 4.81 0.87
N TRP A 144 -7.28 5.91 0.64
CA TRP A 144 -7.41 7.13 1.43
C TRP A 144 -8.83 7.70 1.38
N LEU A 145 -9.42 7.82 0.18
CA LEU A 145 -10.80 8.29 0.01
C LEU A 145 -11.80 7.36 0.70
N GLY A 146 -11.65 6.04 0.54
CA GLY A 146 -12.48 5.05 1.22
C GLY A 146 -12.39 5.18 2.75
N TRP A 147 -11.20 5.39 3.29
CA TRP A 147 -10.98 5.61 4.73
C TRP A 147 -11.63 6.91 5.24
N VAL A 148 -11.54 8.00 4.48
CA VAL A 148 -12.20 9.28 4.82
C VAL A 148 -13.72 9.10 4.85
N VAL A 149 -14.30 8.48 3.81
CA VAL A 149 -15.75 8.23 3.72
C VAL A 149 -16.23 7.36 4.89
N ALA A 150 -15.54 6.27 5.19
CA ALA A 150 -15.87 5.38 6.31
C ALA A 150 -15.85 6.13 7.66
N ASN A 151 -14.86 7.01 7.88
CA ASN A 151 -14.78 7.81 9.09
C ASN A 151 -15.89 8.86 9.19
N LEU A 152 -16.26 9.51 8.08
CA LEU A 152 -17.37 10.46 8.05
C LEU A 152 -18.71 9.75 8.35
N ALA A 153 -18.94 8.59 7.74
CA ALA A 153 -20.12 7.77 8.02
C ALA A 153 -20.19 7.33 9.49
N ALA A 154 -19.08 6.86 10.05
CA ALA A 154 -19.00 6.47 11.46
C ALA A 154 -19.27 7.65 12.42
N LYS A 155 -18.76 8.85 12.10
CA LYS A 155 -19.04 10.08 12.87
C LYS A 155 -20.52 10.47 12.79
N LYS A 156 -21.14 10.37 11.61
CA LYS A 156 -22.57 10.66 11.42
C LYS A 156 -23.45 9.68 12.21
N GLY A 157 -23.15 8.38 12.17
CA GLY A 157 -23.87 7.36 12.92
C GLY A 157 -23.81 7.58 14.44
N ARG A 158 -22.66 8.00 14.98
CA ARG A 158 -22.54 8.34 16.41
C ARG A 158 -23.38 9.54 16.83
N ARG A 159 -23.49 10.57 15.97
CA ARG A 159 -24.36 11.73 16.24
C ARG A 159 -25.85 11.38 16.19
N ALA A 160 -26.25 10.47 15.31
CA ALA A 160 -27.65 10.03 15.19
C ALA A 160 -28.11 9.16 16.38
N HIS A 161 -27.17 8.56 17.12
CA HIS A 161 -27.45 7.71 18.27
C HIS A 161 -27.18 8.39 19.63
N ASP A 162 -26.89 9.70 19.64
CA ASP A 162 -26.72 10.47 20.86
C ASP A 162 -28.10 10.84 21.43
N PRO A 163 -28.54 10.28 22.57
CA PRO A 163 -29.88 10.53 23.13
C PRO A 163 -30.07 11.94 23.70
N ARG A 164 -29.08 12.83 23.54
CA ARG A 164 -29.14 14.25 23.94
C ARG A 164 -29.63 15.18 22.80
N HIS A 165 -30.03 14.60 21.67
CA HIS A 165 -30.70 15.29 20.56
C HIS A 165 -32.09 14.73 20.34
#